data_AF-A0A382S6J6-F1
#
_entry.id   AF-A0A382S6J6-F1
#
_cell.length_a   1.000
_cell.length_b   1.000
_cell.length_c   1.000
_cell.angle_alpha   90.00
_cell.angle_beta   90.00
_cell.angle_gamma   90.00
#
_symmetry.space_group_name_H-M   'P 1'
#
loop_
_entity.id
_entity.type
_entity.pdbx_description
1 polymer ?
#
loop_
_entity_poly.entity_id
_entity_poly.type
_entity_poly.pdbx_seq_one_letter_code
_entity_poly.pdbx_strand_id
1 'polypeptide(L)'
;MKWIIPTLLLAFTVSAADKLPPEKVNTMVEALSRLDPAVVNGNERLKAVLNQVLDATGGEPRFVGLVKKFGVKGRESDLLDVAAKHPADPAGVQALAMVLGGEGQKAVTVILHGKDAKQAAAVAKALGNSNNQKVIELLAPLVTDTKIHNNVRQEAIKGLANFEEGAKQILVLAKSGKLPQSAKFTASMALSTVRWAAIKKESAKVLPLPFGKNAKPLPPISELVKRKGDVTNGGKVFFRETVTCARCHKVGDQGIDVGPVLTEIGSKLPKEELYAAILDPSAGISFGYEAWLVTMKDGNVAF
;
A
#
# COMPACT_ATOMS: atom_id res chain seq x y z
N MET A 1 -38.00 -49.67 25.71
CA MET A 1 -36.59 -49.51 25.31
C MET A 1 -36.57 -48.95 23.90
N LYS A 2 -36.12 -47.69 23.75
CA LYS A 2 -35.66 -46.98 22.52
C LYS A 2 -36.62 -46.87 21.33
N TRP A 3 -36.72 -45.76 20.58
CA TRP A 3 -36.61 -44.32 20.81
C TRP A 3 -37.18 -43.71 19.51
N ILE A 4 -37.87 -42.58 19.65
CA ILE A 4 -38.62 -41.87 18.60
C ILE A 4 -37.65 -41.20 17.61
N ILE A 5 -37.93 -41.31 16.31
CA ILE A 5 -37.32 -40.50 15.24
C ILE A 5 -37.97 -39.11 15.28
N PRO A 6 -37.24 -38.00 15.06
CA PRO A 6 -37.36 -37.40 13.74
C PRO A 6 -36.04 -36.90 13.15
N THR A 7 -35.92 -37.23 11.87
CA THR A 7 -35.02 -36.69 10.86
C THR A 7 -35.14 -35.16 10.82
N LEU A 8 -34.13 -34.44 11.30
CA LEU A 8 -34.02 -32.99 11.12
C LEU A 8 -33.11 -32.71 9.91
N LEU A 9 -33.65 -32.92 8.70
CA LEU A 9 -33.09 -32.31 7.49
C LEU A 9 -33.57 -30.86 7.46
N LEU A 10 -32.75 -29.92 7.94
CA LEU A 10 -32.95 -28.51 7.60
C LEU A 10 -32.59 -28.33 6.13
N ALA A 11 -33.61 -28.34 5.27
CA ALA A 11 -33.50 -27.90 3.90
C ALA A 11 -33.28 -26.38 3.88
N PHE A 12 -32.03 -25.93 3.91
CA PHE A 12 -31.69 -24.53 3.60
C PHE A 12 -31.83 -24.31 2.09
N THR A 13 -33.02 -23.98 1.62
CA THR A 13 -33.23 -23.40 0.29
C THR A 13 -32.89 -21.92 0.35
N VAL A 14 -31.59 -21.60 0.33
CA VAL A 14 -31.15 -20.26 -0.05
C VAL A 14 -31.20 -20.25 -1.58
N SER A 15 -32.12 -19.46 -2.14
CA SER A 15 -32.13 -19.18 -3.58
C SER A 15 -30.80 -18.52 -3.98
N ALA A 16 -30.30 -18.82 -5.17
CA ALA A 16 -29.04 -18.26 -5.68
C ALA A 16 -29.04 -16.71 -5.74
N ALA A 17 -30.22 -16.07 -5.67
CA ALA A 17 -30.42 -14.65 -5.90
C ALA A 17 -30.40 -13.74 -4.65
N ASP A 18 -30.50 -14.28 -3.42
CA ASP A 18 -30.56 -13.45 -2.21
C ASP A 18 -29.17 -13.26 -1.59
N LYS A 19 -28.80 -12.00 -1.32
CA LYS A 19 -27.56 -11.68 -0.58
C LYS A 19 -27.63 -12.31 0.81
N LEU A 20 -26.58 -13.06 1.18
CA LEU A 20 -26.48 -13.66 2.51
C LEU A 20 -26.42 -12.56 3.58
N PRO A 21 -27.24 -12.62 4.65
CA PRO A 21 -27.14 -11.67 5.74
C PRO A 21 -25.82 -11.89 6.52
N PRO A 22 -25.23 -10.84 7.14
CA PRO A 22 -23.87 -10.88 7.68
C PRO A 22 -23.62 -12.00 8.70
N GLU A 23 -24.58 -12.27 9.58
CA GLU A 23 -24.49 -13.34 10.57
C GLU A 23 -24.40 -14.73 9.92
N LYS A 24 -25.09 -14.95 8.80
CA LYS A 24 -25.00 -16.21 8.05
C LYS A 24 -23.67 -16.32 7.32
N VAL A 25 -23.11 -15.21 6.81
CA VAL A 25 -21.80 -15.22 6.13
C VAL A 25 -20.72 -15.75 7.06
N ASN A 26 -20.63 -15.25 8.29
CA ASN A 26 -19.61 -15.69 9.25
C ASN A 26 -19.72 -17.19 9.57
N THR A 27 -20.93 -17.69 9.84
CA THR A 27 -21.15 -19.12 10.08
C THR A 27 -20.77 -19.97 8.87
N MET A 28 -21.10 -19.52 7.66
CA MET A 28 -20.78 -20.26 6.43
C MET A 28 -19.29 -20.25 6.12
N VAL A 29 -18.59 -19.14 6.36
CA VAL A 29 -17.12 -19.05 6.25
C VAL A 29 -16.47 -20.07 7.19
N GLU A 30 -16.90 -20.12 8.45
CA GLU A 30 -16.35 -21.07 9.44
C GLU A 30 -16.65 -22.52 9.05
N ALA A 31 -17.89 -22.81 8.63
CA ALA A 31 -18.27 -24.15 8.17
C ALA A 31 -17.44 -24.60 6.96
N LEU A 32 -17.35 -23.78 5.91
CA LEU A 32 -16.52 -24.05 4.72
C LEU A 32 -15.03 -24.19 5.11
N SER A 33 -14.54 -23.38 6.04
CA SER A 33 -13.16 -23.46 6.51
C SER A 33 -12.81 -24.79 7.20
N ARG A 34 -13.80 -25.56 7.65
CA ARG A 34 -13.62 -26.91 8.21
C ARG A 34 -13.86 -28.06 7.23
N LEU A 35 -14.49 -27.80 6.09
CA LEU A 35 -14.77 -28.83 5.08
C LEU A 35 -13.55 -29.14 4.21
N ASP A 36 -13.46 -30.39 3.75
CA ASP A 36 -12.43 -30.82 2.80
C ASP A 36 -12.70 -30.19 1.41
N PRO A 37 -11.68 -29.62 0.72
CA PRO A 37 -11.84 -29.05 -0.61
C PRO A 37 -12.43 -30.01 -1.65
N ALA A 38 -12.09 -31.31 -1.62
CA ALA A 38 -12.62 -32.31 -2.54
C ALA A 38 -14.13 -32.52 -2.34
N VAL A 39 -14.59 -32.49 -1.08
CA VAL A 39 -16.02 -32.61 -0.75
C VAL A 39 -16.79 -31.41 -1.28
N VAL A 40 -16.27 -30.20 -1.10
CA VAL A 40 -16.92 -28.98 -1.59
C VAL A 40 -16.90 -28.94 -3.12
N ASN A 41 -15.75 -29.17 -3.75
CA ASN A 41 -15.59 -29.09 -5.20
C ASN A 41 -16.36 -30.19 -5.95
N GLY A 42 -16.58 -31.35 -5.33
CA GLY A 42 -17.38 -32.46 -5.86
C GLY A 42 -18.89 -32.29 -5.71
N ASN A 43 -19.39 -31.24 -5.04
CA ASN A 43 -20.80 -31.05 -4.76
C ASN A 43 -21.30 -29.69 -5.28
N GLU A 44 -22.20 -29.70 -6.27
CA GLU A 44 -22.73 -28.48 -6.91
C GLU A 44 -23.41 -27.52 -5.93
N ARG A 45 -24.13 -28.04 -4.93
CA ARG A 45 -24.79 -27.20 -3.93
C ARG A 45 -23.78 -26.51 -3.02
N LEU A 46 -22.73 -27.22 -2.61
CA LEU A 46 -21.67 -26.64 -1.79
C LEU A 46 -20.82 -25.64 -2.59
N LYS A 47 -20.59 -25.87 -3.89
CA LYS A 47 -19.97 -24.88 -4.78
C LYS A 47 -20.80 -23.63 -4.92
N ALA A 48 -22.13 -23.75 -5.07
CA ALA A 48 -23.03 -22.61 -5.10
C ALA A 48 -22.95 -21.78 -3.81
N VAL A 49 -22.97 -22.45 -2.65
CA VAL A 49 -22.80 -21.78 -1.34
C VAL A 49 -21.42 -21.12 -1.23
N LEU A 50 -20.35 -21.80 -1.64
CA LEU A 50 -19.01 -21.23 -1.66
C LEU A 50 -18.97 -19.94 -2.49
N ASN A 51 -19.56 -19.94 -3.69
CA ASN A 51 -19.61 -18.75 -4.54
C ASN A 51 -20.40 -17.61 -3.88
N GLN A 52 -21.55 -17.88 -3.26
CA GLN A 52 -22.30 -16.87 -2.51
C GLN A 52 -21.49 -16.26 -1.37
N VAL A 53 -20.73 -17.09 -0.64
CA VAL A 53 -19.86 -16.61 0.44
C VAL A 53 -18.71 -15.77 -0.10
N LEU A 54 -18.09 -16.19 -1.21
CA LEU A 54 -17.05 -15.43 -1.87
C LEU A 54 -17.56 -14.06 -2.33
N ASP A 55 -18.75 -14.00 -2.93
CA ASP A 55 -19.37 -12.75 -3.37
C ASP A 55 -19.71 -11.83 -2.19
N ALA A 56 -20.10 -12.40 -1.05
CA ALA A 56 -20.37 -11.67 0.18
C ALA A 56 -19.11 -11.20 0.93
N THR A 57 -17.94 -11.79 0.65
CA THR A 57 -16.68 -11.48 1.34
C THR A 57 -15.69 -10.70 0.47
N GLY A 58 -16.13 -10.19 -0.69
CA GLY A 58 -15.31 -9.42 -1.62
C GLY A 58 -14.57 -8.25 -0.93
N GLY A 59 -13.27 -8.12 -1.21
CA GLY A 59 -12.43 -7.07 -0.63
C GLY A 59 -11.98 -7.33 0.81
N GLU A 60 -12.24 -8.50 1.39
CA GLU A 60 -11.82 -8.87 2.75
C GLU A 60 -10.70 -9.92 2.76
N PRO A 61 -9.81 -9.95 3.78
CA PRO A 61 -8.75 -10.96 3.88
C PRO A 61 -9.23 -12.42 3.82
N ARG A 62 -10.39 -12.71 4.44
CA ARG A 62 -10.98 -14.07 4.48
C ARG A 62 -11.37 -14.61 3.11
N PHE A 63 -11.69 -13.74 2.16
CA PHE A 63 -11.94 -14.10 0.76
C PHE A 63 -10.75 -14.88 0.18
N VAL A 64 -9.54 -14.36 0.38
CA VAL A 64 -8.30 -14.93 -0.17
C VAL A 64 -8.06 -16.33 0.36
N GLY A 65 -8.31 -16.53 1.66
CA GLY A 65 -8.21 -17.84 2.30
C GLY A 65 -9.15 -18.87 1.66
N LEU A 66 -10.39 -18.49 1.38
CA LEU A 66 -11.37 -19.35 0.72
C LEU A 66 -10.99 -19.66 -0.74
N VAL A 67 -10.65 -18.64 -1.53
CA VAL A 67 -10.23 -18.82 -2.94
C VAL A 67 -9.03 -19.76 -3.00
N LYS A 68 -8.02 -19.55 -2.14
CA LYS A 68 -6.83 -20.40 -2.08
C LYS A 68 -7.16 -21.84 -1.66
N LYS A 69 -7.93 -22.01 -0.58
CA LYS A 69 -8.26 -23.33 -0.03
C LYS A 69 -9.00 -24.20 -1.05
N PHE A 70 -9.96 -23.61 -1.76
CA PHE A 70 -10.82 -24.34 -2.70
C PHE A 70 -10.31 -24.31 -4.15
N GLY A 71 -9.26 -23.54 -4.45
CA GLY A 71 -8.68 -23.44 -5.79
C GLY A 71 -9.62 -22.77 -6.79
N VAL A 72 -10.40 -21.78 -6.34
CA VAL A 72 -11.39 -21.09 -7.18
C VAL A 72 -10.68 -20.20 -8.22
N LYS A 73 -11.10 -20.31 -9.48
CA LYS A 73 -10.56 -19.56 -10.62
C LYS A 73 -11.52 -18.44 -11.04
N GLY A 74 -11.05 -17.47 -11.84
CA GLY A 74 -11.91 -16.41 -12.39
C GLY A 74 -12.26 -15.32 -11.37
N ARG A 75 -11.46 -15.19 -10.30
CA ARG A 75 -11.65 -14.22 -9.20
C ARG A 75 -10.52 -13.19 -9.14
N GLU A 76 -9.80 -13.00 -10.24
CA GLU A 76 -8.61 -12.14 -10.30
C GLU A 76 -8.95 -10.68 -9.96
N SER A 77 -10.09 -10.17 -10.42
CA SER A 77 -10.56 -8.82 -10.09
C SER A 77 -10.82 -8.65 -8.59
N ASP A 78 -11.46 -9.63 -7.96
CA ASP A 78 -11.75 -9.59 -6.52
C ASP A 78 -10.47 -9.70 -5.69
N LEU A 79 -9.53 -10.55 -6.10
CA LEU A 79 -8.21 -10.66 -5.48
C LEU A 79 -7.42 -9.35 -5.59
N LEU A 80 -7.51 -8.66 -6.72
CA LEU A 80 -6.92 -7.32 -6.90
C LEU A 80 -7.57 -6.27 -5.98
N ASP A 81 -8.89 -6.32 -5.79
CA ASP A 81 -9.58 -5.44 -4.84
C ASP A 81 -9.12 -5.68 -3.39
N VAL A 82 -8.95 -6.95 -2.98
CA VAL A 82 -8.38 -7.27 -1.67
C VAL A 82 -6.94 -6.73 -1.55
N ALA A 83 -6.09 -6.93 -2.56
CA ALA A 83 -4.72 -6.43 -2.55
C ALA A 83 -4.65 -4.90 -2.44
N ALA A 84 -5.55 -4.18 -3.12
CA ALA A 84 -5.62 -2.73 -3.06
C ALA A 84 -6.15 -2.20 -1.72
N LYS A 85 -7.10 -2.90 -1.08
CA LYS A 85 -7.65 -2.52 0.23
C LYS A 85 -6.73 -2.88 1.39
N HIS A 86 -5.96 -3.97 1.27
CA HIS A 86 -5.13 -4.51 2.35
C HIS A 86 -3.65 -4.69 1.93
N PRO A 87 -2.96 -3.64 1.45
CA PRO A 87 -1.65 -3.78 0.79
C PRO A 87 -0.48 -4.13 1.71
N ALA A 88 -0.67 -4.04 3.03
CA ALA A 88 0.31 -4.46 4.04
C ALA A 88 -0.09 -5.76 4.75
N ASP A 89 -1.30 -6.27 4.51
CA ASP A 89 -1.79 -7.49 5.13
C ASP A 89 -1.27 -8.72 4.35
N PRO A 90 -0.87 -9.81 5.04
CA PRO A 90 -0.45 -11.04 4.38
C PRO A 90 -1.47 -11.60 3.36
N ALA A 91 -2.77 -11.43 3.61
CA ALA A 91 -3.81 -11.85 2.68
C ALA A 91 -3.84 -10.99 1.42
N GLY A 92 -3.66 -9.66 1.52
CA GLY A 92 -3.56 -8.79 0.35
C GLY A 92 -2.34 -9.11 -0.52
N VAL A 93 -1.19 -9.35 0.12
CA VAL A 93 0.04 -9.82 -0.57
C VAL A 93 -0.17 -11.18 -1.23
N GLN A 94 -0.84 -12.11 -0.55
CA GLN A 94 -1.18 -13.43 -1.10
C GLN A 94 -2.15 -13.34 -2.27
N ALA A 95 -3.16 -12.47 -2.18
CA ALA A 95 -4.11 -12.25 -3.26
C ALA A 95 -3.39 -11.80 -4.53
N LEU A 96 -2.48 -10.83 -4.39
CA LEU A 96 -1.69 -10.35 -5.52
C LEU A 96 -0.74 -11.41 -6.07
N ALA A 97 -0.14 -12.23 -5.21
CA ALA A 97 0.68 -13.35 -5.65
C ALA A 97 -0.12 -14.37 -6.47
N MET A 98 -1.37 -14.64 -6.09
CA MET A 98 -2.27 -15.52 -6.86
C MET A 98 -2.60 -14.93 -8.23
N VAL A 99 -2.86 -13.62 -8.30
CA VAL A 99 -3.13 -12.90 -9.56
C VAL A 99 -1.92 -12.96 -10.51
N LEU A 100 -0.71 -12.78 -9.99
CA LEU A 100 0.53 -12.86 -10.76
C LEU A 100 0.90 -14.29 -11.19
N GLY A 101 0.42 -15.31 -10.47
CA GLY A 101 0.60 -16.71 -10.85
C GLY A 101 -0.29 -17.16 -12.01
N GLY A 102 -1.35 -16.39 -12.31
CA GLY A 102 -2.24 -16.60 -13.46
C GLY A 102 -1.98 -15.61 -14.59
N GLU A 103 -3.02 -15.24 -15.33
CA GLU A 103 -2.95 -14.28 -16.45
C GLU A 103 -3.09 -12.81 -16.00
N GLY A 104 -3.18 -12.57 -14.69
CA GLY A 104 -3.50 -11.27 -14.10
C GLY A 104 -2.37 -10.25 -14.11
N GLN A 105 -1.17 -10.60 -14.57
CA GLN A 105 -0.05 -9.65 -14.67
C GLN A 105 -0.40 -8.43 -15.54
N LYS A 106 -1.13 -8.63 -16.64
CA LYS A 106 -1.59 -7.51 -17.49
C LYS A 106 -2.49 -6.55 -16.72
N ALA A 107 -3.42 -7.07 -15.91
CA ALA A 107 -4.30 -6.26 -15.08
C ALA A 107 -3.52 -5.47 -14.02
N VAL A 108 -2.52 -6.10 -13.39
CA VAL A 108 -1.61 -5.42 -12.46
C VAL A 108 -0.89 -4.25 -13.14
N THR A 109 -0.31 -4.46 -14.32
CA THR A 109 0.35 -3.39 -15.08
C THR A 109 -0.62 -2.26 -15.42
N VAL A 110 -1.84 -2.58 -15.84
CA VAL A 110 -2.87 -1.56 -16.11
C VAL A 110 -3.19 -0.74 -14.87
N ILE A 111 -3.30 -1.35 -13.69
CA ILE A 111 -3.54 -0.64 -12.42
C ILE A 111 -2.36 0.25 -12.06
N LEU A 112 -1.12 -0.26 -12.14
CA LEU A 112 0.09 0.51 -11.79
C LEU A 112 0.27 1.78 -12.63
N HIS A 113 -0.18 1.74 -13.89
CA HIS A 113 -0.15 2.86 -14.83
C HIS A 113 -1.51 3.58 -14.98
N GLY A 114 -2.48 3.22 -14.13
CA GLY A 114 -3.84 3.74 -14.17
C GLY A 114 -3.97 5.17 -13.63
N LYS A 115 -5.17 5.73 -13.80
CA LYS A 115 -5.50 7.09 -13.30
C LYS A 115 -5.75 7.13 -11.80
N ASP A 116 -6.16 6.02 -11.20
CA ASP A 116 -6.35 5.91 -9.75
C ASP A 116 -5.00 5.69 -9.06
N ALA A 117 -4.34 6.80 -8.73
CA ALA A 117 -3.04 6.78 -8.06
C ALA A 117 -3.08 6.16 -6.66
N LYS A 118 -4.24 6.18 -5.98
CA LYS A 118 -4.41 5.57 -4.66
C LYS A 118 -4.41 4.05 -4.78
N GLN A 119 -5.19 3.52 -5.73
CA GLN A 119 -5.19 2.10 -6.04
C GLN A 119 -3.82 1.63 -6.54
N ALA A 120 -3.20 2.37 -7.46
CA ALA A 120 -1.87 2.06 -7.99
C ALA A 120 -0.79 2.00 -6.89
N ALA A 121 -0.78 2.96 -5.97
CA ALA A 121 0.18 2.99 -4.87
C ALA A 121 -0.04 1.81 -3.90
N ALA A 122 -1.29 1.47 -3.60
CA ALA A 122 -1.61 0.31 -2.78
C ALA A 122 -1.14 -1.00 -3.43
N VAL A 123 -1.38 -1.19 -4.73
CA VAL A 123 -0.90 -2.37 -5.46
C VAL A 123 0.64 -2.41 -5.51
N ALA A 124 1.32 -1.27 -5.75
CA ALA A 124 2.78 -1.19 -5.70
C ALA A 124 3.34 -1.58 -4.32
N LYS A 125 2.69 -1.14 -3.23
CA LYS A 125 3.04 -1.52 -1.86
C LYS A 125 2.87 -3.02 -1.62
N ALA A 126 1.76 -3.61 -2.06
CA ALA A 126 1.51 -5.04 -1.96
C ALA A 126 2.55 -5.87 -2.75
N LEU A 127 2.95 -5.42 -3.96
CA LEU A 127 4.04 -6.03 -4.74
C LEU A 127 5.35 -6.01 -3.96
N GLY A 128 5.70 -4.86 -3.40
CA GLY A 128 6.93 -4.66 -2.63
C GLY A 128 7.00 -5.52 -1.36
N ASN A 129 5.87 -5.80 -0.74
CA ASN A 129 5.77 -6.66 0.45
C ASN A 129 5.75 -8.16 0.11
N SER A 130 5.76 -8.53 -1.17
CA SER A 130 5.80 -9.92 -1.59
C SER A 130 7.22 -10.50 -1.52
N ASN A 131 7.32 -11.82 -1.39
CA ASN A 131 8.61 -12.54 -1.52
C ASN A 131 8.89 -12.98 -2.97
N ASN A 132 8.31 -12.30 -3.98
CA ASN A 132 8.43 -12.67 -5.38
C ASN A 132 9.36 -11.71 -6.12
N GLN A 133 10.56 -12.16 -6.50
CA GLN A 133 11.52 -11.31 -7.24
C GLN A 133 11.01 -10.82 -8.60
N LYS A 134 10.05 -11.51 -9.24
CA LYS A 134 9.48 -11.10 -10.53
C LYS A 134 8.79 -9.73 -10.45
N VAL A 135 8.40 -9.26 -9.25
CA VAL A 135 7.80 -7.93 -9.09
C VAL A 135 8.78 -6.79 -9.39
N ILE A 136 10.10 -7.06 -9.40
CA ILE A 136 11.10 -6.04 -9.77
C ILE A 136 10.84 -5.51 -11.18
N GLU A 137 10.46 -6.38 -12.13
CA GLU A 137 10.16 -5.98 -13.52
C GLU A 137 8.92 -5.08 -13.62
N LEU A 138 8.01 -5.18 -12.65
CA LEU A 138 6.81 -4.34 -12.56
C LEU A 138 7.07 -3.01 -11.85
N LEU A 139 7.94 -3.00 -10.82
CA LEU A 139 8.20 -1.82 -9.99
C LEU A 139 9.31 -0.92 -10.54
N ALA A 140 10.37 -1.49 -11.13
CA ALA A 140 11.53 -0.73 -11.59
C ALA A 140 11.19 0.39 -12.60
N PRO A 141 10.33 0.15 -13.63
CA PRO A 141 9.97 1.19 -14.58
C PRO A 141 9.25 2.39 -13.94
N LEU A 142 8.51 2.16 -12.84
CA LEU A 142 7.74 3.21 -12.17
C LEU A 142 8.64 4.26 -11.52
N VAL A 143 9.84 3.88 -11.08
CA VAL A 143 10.74 4.76 -10.31
C VAL A 143 11.14 6.01 -11.08
N THR A 144 11.38 5.88 -12.38
CA THR A 144 11.89 6.97 -13.24
C THR A 144 10.82 7.61 -14.11
N ASP A 145 9.64 7.00 -14.25
CA ASP A 145 8.55 7.55 -15.05
C ASP A 145 7.88 8.74 -14.35
N THR A 146 8.28 9.95 -14.73
CA THR A 146 7.75 11.18 -14.14
C THR A 146 6.26 11.41 -14.40
N LYS A 147 5.65 10.67 -15.33
CA LYS A 147 4.20 10.73 -15.61
C LYS A 147 3.38 9.94 -14.58
N ILE A 148 3.98 8.96 -13.92
CA ILE A 148 3.34 8.19 -12.86
C ILE A 148 3.23 9.03 -11.60
N HIS A 149 2.12 8.93 -10.87
CA HIS A 149 1.93 9.71 -9.65
C HIS A 149 3.06 9.45 -8.62
N ASN A 150 3.53 10.51 -7.95
CA ASN A 150 4.72 10.43 -7.09
C ASN A 150 4.58 9.36 -5.99
N ASN A 151 3.42 9.28 -5.33
CA ASN A 151 3.14 8.27 -4.30
C ASN A 151 3.34 6.83 -4.81
N VAL A 152 2.98 6.54 -6.08
CA VAL A 152 3.16 5.20 -6.68
C VAL A 152 4.66 4.91 -6.85
N ARG A 153 5.43 5.89 -7.33
CA ARG A 153 6.89 5.76 -7.48
C ARG A 153 7.58 5.55 -6.15
N GLN A 154 7.11 6.21 -5.09
CA GLN A 154 7.65 6.00 -3.75
C GLN A 154 7.44 4.57 -3.27
N GLU A 155 6.22 4.03 -3.40
CA GLU A 155 5.93 2.64 -3.04
C GLU A 155 6.74 1.67 -3.89
N ALA A 156 6.98 1.98 -5.17
CA ALA A 156 7.88 1.20 -6.02
C ALA A 156 9.33 1.22 -5.50
N ILE A 157 9.87 2.37 -5.08
CA ILE A 157 11.22 2.47 -4.50
C ILE A 157 11.33 1.68 -3.20
N LYS A 158 10.34 1.83 -2.29
CA LYS A 158 10.28 1.10 -1.02
C LYS A 158 10.23 -0.41 -1.30
N GLY A 159 9.38 -0.83 -2.23
CA GLY A 159 9.23 -2.23 -2.63
C GLY A 159 10.49 -2.83 -3.25
N LEU A 160 11.15 -2.11 -4.16
CA LEU A 160 12.41 -2.56 -4.76
C LEU A 160 13.52 -2.71 -3.72
N ALA A 161 13.56 -1.84 -2.71
CA ALA A 161 14.55 -1.93 -1.63
C ALA A 161 14.39 -3.19 -0.75
N ASN A 162 13.25 -3.90 -0.82
CA ASN A 162 13.08 -5.19 -0.16
C ASN A 162 13.83 -6.34 -0.86
N PHE A 163 14.27 -6.13 -2.11
CA PHE A 163 15.02 -7.10 -2.92
C PHE A 163 16.44 -6.61 -3.21
N GLU A 164 17.41 -7.53 -3.24
CA GLU A 164 18.82 -7.14 -3.43
C GLU A 164 19.04 -6.50 -4.79
N GLU A 165 18.51 -7.14 -5.84
CA GLU A 165 18.61 -6.64 -7.21
C GLU A 165 17.84 -5.34 -7.40
N GLY A 166 16.68 -5.18 -6.75
CA GLY A 166 15.94 -3.91 -6.77
C GLY A 166 16.73 -2.77 -6.10
N ALA A 167 17.34 -3.04 -4.95
CA ALA A 167 18.20 -2.08 -4.26
C ALA A 167 19.46 -1.72 -5.08
N LYS A 168 20.06 -2.68 -5.78
CA LYS A 168 21.16 -2.44 -6.74
C LYS A 168 20.70 -1.52 -7.88
N GLN A 169 19.52 -1.74 -8.45
CA GLN A 169 18.99 -0.90 -9.53
C GLN A 169 18.77 0.55 -9.06
N ILE A 170 18.21 0.76 -7.86
CA ILE A 170 18.07 2.11 -7.30
C ILE A 170 19.44 2.77 -7.14
N LEU A 171 20.45 2.04 -6.64
CA LEU A 171 21.80 2.55 -6.48
C LEU A 171 22.44 2.93 -7.83
N VAL A 172 22.24 2.13 -8.87
CA VAL A 172 22.71 2.42 -10.23
C VAL A 172 22.05 3.69 -10.79
N LEU A 173 20.74 3.84 -10.62
CA LEU A 173 20.02 5.05 -11.02
C LEU A 173 20.56 6.29 -10.29
N ALA A 174 20.87 6.17 -8.99
CA ALA A 174 21.46 7.26 -8.22
C ALA A 174 22.88 7.62 -8.70
N LYS A 175 23.75 6.62 -8.89
CA LYS A 175 25.13 6.83 -9.36
C LYS A 175 25.20 7.43 -10.77
N SER A 176 24.25 7.08 -11.63
CA SER A 176 24.16 7.60 -13.00
C SER A 176 23.42 8.93 -13.12
N GLY A 177 22.92 9.51 -12.01
CA GLY A 177 22.14 10.75 -12.02
C GLY A 177 20.75 10.62 -12.65
N LYS A 178 20.30 9.40 -12.97
CA LYS A 178 18.99 9.13 -13.60
C LYS A 178 17.83 9.02 -12.60
N LEU A 179 18.11 9.01 -11.30
CA LEU A 179 17.08 8.99 -10.27
C LEU A 179 16.43 10.40 -10.15
N PRO A 180 15.10 10.54 -10.36
CA PRO A 180 14.42 11.83 -10.25
C PRO A 180 14.62 12.48 -8.88
N GLN A 181 14.64 13.82 -8.83
CA GLN A 181 14.86 14.54 -7.57
C GLN A 181 13.83 14.16 -6.48
N SER A 182 12.55 14.00 -6.85
CA SER A 182 11.48 13.57 -5.94
C SER A 182 11.64 12.13 -5.42
N ALA A 183 12.49 11.31 -6.05
CA ALA A 183 12.75 9.94 -5.65
C ALA A 183 13.97 9.81 -4.73
N LYS A 184 14.88 10.80 -4.72
CA LYS A 184 16.19 10.68 -4.04
C LYS A 184 16.08 10.47 -2.53
N PHE A 185 15.20 11.21 -1.85
CA PHE A 185 15.05 11.05 -0.41
C PHE A 185 14.40 9.71 -0.05
N THR A 186 13.34 9.32 -0.76
CA THR A 186 12.70 8.01 -0.53
C THR A 186 13.71 6.87 -0.77
N ALA A 187 14.53 6.97 -1.81
CA ALA A 187 15.61 6.02 -2.08
C ALA A 187 16.71 6.05 -1.01
N SER A 188 17.13 7.23 -0.55
CA SER A 188 18.10 7.39 0.55
C SER A 188 17.61 6.68 1.81
N MET A 189 16.36 6.95 2.20
CA MET A 189 15.73 6.33 3.36
C MET A 189 15.63 4.81 3.21
N ALA A 190 15.10 4.31 2.10
CA ALA A 190 14.91 2.89 1.87
C ALA A 190 16.25 2.14 1.82
N LEU A 191 17.25 2.67 1.11
CA LEU A 191 18.58 2.06 1.01
C LEU A 191 19.38 2.14 2.32
N SER A 192 19.13 3.11 3.19
CA SER A 192 19.80 3.19 4.51
C SER A 192 19.44 2.03 5.44
N THR A 193 18.26 1.41 5.25
CA THR A 193 17.73 0.35 6.10
C THR A 193 17.87 -1.05 5.52
N VAL A 194 18.37 -1.19 4.28
CA VAL A 194 18.53 -2.53 3.67
C VAL A 194 19.50 -3.41 4.46
N ARG A 195 19.32 -4.72 4.32
CA ARG A 195 20.17 -5.71 5.00
C ARG A 195 21.57 -5.86 4.38
N TRP A 196 21.75 -5.46 3.12
CA TRP A 196 23.02 -5.63 2.40
C TRP A 196 23.99 -4.49 2.69
N ALA A 197 25.01 -4.77 3.51
CA ALA A 197 25.97 -3.77 3.98
C ALA A 197 26.71 -3.02 2.86
N ALA A 198 27.07 -3.71 1.77
CA ALA A 198 27.74 -3.10 0.62
C ALA A 198 26.86 -2.06 -0.08
N ILE A 199 25.59 -2.38 -0.33
CA ILE A 199 24.62 -1.46 -0.94
C ILE A 199 24.39 -0.26 -0.02
N LYS A 200 24.20 -0.50 1.28
CA LYS A 200 24.03 0.55 2.28
C LYS A 200 25.21 1.54 2.27
N LYS A 201 26.43 1.02 2.35
CA LYS A 201 27.66 1.83 2.34
C LYS A 201 27.81 2.65 1.06
N GLU A 202 27.53 2.07 -0.10
CA GLU A 202 27.63 2.81 -1.37
C GLU A 202 26.50 3.82 -1.57
N SER A 203 25.28 3.49 -1.16
CA SER A 203 24.15 4.40 -1.25
C SER A 203 24.38 5.67 -0.43
N ALA A 204 24.99 5.56 0.76
CA ALA A 204 25.27 6.71 1.62
C ALA A 204 26.21 7.76 0.97
N LYS A 205 27.02 7.36 -0.02
CA LYS A 205 27.92 8.29 -0.74
C LYS A 205 27.20 9.13 -1.80
N VAL A 206 26.11 8.61 -2.37
CA VAL A 206 25.40 9.23 -3.50
C VAL A 206 23.98 9.70 -3.15
N LEU A 207 23.42 9.18 -2.07
CA LEU A 207 22.10 9.50 -1.52
C LEU A 207 22.25 9.74 0.00
N PRO A 208 22.95 10.79 0.43
CA PRO A 208 23.10 11.09 1.85
C PRO A 208 21.73 11.40 2.48
N LEU A 209 21.56 11.00 3.74
CA LEU A 209 20.40 11.40 4.54
C LEU A 209 20.36 12.92 4.67
N PRO A 210 19.16 13.54 4.82
CA PRO A 210 19.05 14.98 4.95
C PRO A 210 19.86 15.50 6.15
N PHE A 211 20.36 16.72 6.01
CA PHE A 211 21.19 17.36 7.01
C PHE A 211 20.32 18.14 8.00
N GLY A 212 20.70 18.08 9.28
CA GLY A 212 20.12 18.95 10.30
C GLY A 212 20.67 20.37 10.21
N LYS A 213 20.14 21.27 11.06
CA LYS A 213 20.58 22.67 11.16
C LYS A 213 22.09 22.85 11.37
N ASN A 214 22.75 21.86 11.97
CA ASN A 214 24.20 21.83 12.23
C ASN A 214 25.04 21.28 11.06
N ALA A 215 24.46 21.16 9.86
CA ALA A 215 25.10 20.59 8.67
C ALA A 215 25.64 19.15 8.86
N LYS A 216 25.12 18.42 9.86
CA LYS A 216 25.41 16.98 10.05
C LYS A 216 24.24 16.15 9.51
N PRO A 217 24.52 14.98 8.90
CA PRO A 217 23.47 14.05 8.51
C PRO A 217 22.60 13.71 9.72
N LEU A 218 21.28 13.71 9.51
CA LEU A 218 20.38 13.24 10.54
C LEU A 218 20.54 11.73 10.72
N PRO A 219 20.35 11.21 11.94
CA PRO A 219 20.18 9.77 12.14
C PRO A 219 19.05 9.22 11.27
N PRO A 220 19.08 7.92 10.92
CA PRO A 220 17.97 7.29 10.22
C PRO A 220 16.68 7.40 11.06
N ILE A 221 15.53 7.39 10.38
CA ILE A 221 14.20 7.52 11.02
C ILE A 221 14.02 6.48 12.14
N SER A 222 14.54 5.26 11.97
CA SER A 222 14.50 4.20 13.00
C SER A 222 15.15 4.59 14.33
N GLU A 223 16.09 5.54 14.34
CA GLU A 223 16.68 6.11 15.56
C GLU A 223 15.97 7.39 16.00
N LEU A 224 15.45 8.19 15.06
CA LEU A 224 14.70 9.40 15.37
C LEU A 224 13.39 9.08 16.12
N VAL A 225 12.69 8.01 15.73
CA VAL A 225 11.41 7.60 16.34
C VAL A 225 11.54 7.22 17.81
N LYS A 226 12.73 6.82 18.26
CA LYS A 226 13.02 6.50 19.67
C LYS A 226 13.13 7.74 20.54
N ARG A 227 13.31 8.93 19.95
CA ARG A 227 13.46 10.19 20.69
C ARG A 227 12.11 10.67 21.22
N LYS A 228 12.12 11.27 22.41
CA LYS A 228 10.95 11.93 22.98
C LYS A 228 10.83 13.34 22.41
N GLY A 229 9.66 13.68 21.88
CA GLY A 229 9.34 15.03 21.42
C GLY A 229 8.98 15.95 22.57
N ASP A 230 9.11 17.26 22.35
CA ASP A 230 8.64 18.32 23.23
C ASP A 230 7.58 19.12 22.47
N VAL A 231 6.35 19.15 23.00
CA VAL A 231 5.20 19.75 22.32
C VAL A 231 5.36 21.26 22.15
N THR A 232 5.89 21.94 23.18
CA THR A 232 6.13 23.38 23.17
C THR A 232 7.16 23.76 22.10
N ASN A 233 8.28 23.02 22.03
CA ASN A 233 9.29 23.24 21.01
C ASN A 233 8.81 22.83 19.61
N GLY A 234 8.01 21.77 19.50
CA GLY A 234 7.36 21.37 18.26
C GLY A 234 6.47 22.48 17.69
N GLY A 235 5.62 23.09 18.52
CA GLY A 235 4.80 24.24 18.15
C GLY A 235 5.64 25.42 17.66
N LYS A 236 6.71 25.78 18.39
CA LYS A 236 7.64 26.84 17.96
C LYS A 236 8.26 26.57 16.60
N VAL A 237 8.60 25.32 16.28
CA VAL A 237 9.16 24.94 14.98
C VAL A 237 8.10 24.99 13.89
N PHE A 238 6.90 24.48 14.15
CA PHE A 238 5.80 24.43 13.19
C PHE A 238 5.39 25.83 12.70
N PHE A 239 5.27 26.79 13.62
CA PHE A 239 4.90 28.17 13.32
C PHE A 239 6.11 29.07 12.98
N ARG A 240 7.32 28.52 12.89
CA ARG A 240 8.51 29.31 12.55
C ARG A 240 8.49 29.69 11.08
N GLU A 241 8.67 30.97 10.79
CA GLU A 241 8.65 31.50 9.41
C GLU A 241 9.67 30.83 8.48
N THR A 242 10.82 30.43 9.00
CA THR A 242 11.88 29.76 8.22
C THR A 242 11.60 28.29 7.89
N VAL A 243 10.60 27.67 8.55
CA VAL A 243 10.21 26.27 8.29
C VAL A 243 8.94 26.21 7.44
N THR A 244 8.13 27.27 7.44
CA THR A 244 6.98 27.46 6.54
C THR A 244 5.86 26.42 6.65
N CYS A 245 5.88 25.46 7.59
CA CYS A 245 4.81 24.47 7.74
C CYS A 245 3.43 25.12 7.87
N ALA A 246 3.30 26.14 8.73
CA ALA A 246 2.05 26.86 8.95
C ALA A 246 1.58 27.73 7.76
N ARG A 247 2.41 27.91 6.71
CA ARG A 247 1.99 28.59 5.47
C ARG A 247 1.17 27.69 4.56
N CYS A 248 1.29 26.38 4.73
CA CYS A 248 0.50 25.41 3.98
C CYS A 248 -0.50 24.67 4.86
N HIS A 249 -0.18 24.41 6.13
CA HIS A 249 -0.98 23.53 6.98
C HIS A 249 -1.60 24.25 8.19
N LYS A 250 -2.80 23.80 8.54
CA LYS A 250 -3.55 24.24 9.73
C LYS A 250 -3.44 23.22 10.87
N VAL A 251 -3.31 23.71 12.10
CA VAL A 251 -3.42 22.94 13.36
C VAL A 251 -4.35 23.68 14.32
N GLY A 252 -5.43 23.03 14.75
CA GLY A 252 -6.52 23.70 15.43
C GLY A 252 -7.08 24.81 14.54
N ASP A 253 -7.07 26.05 15.03
CA ASP A 253 -7.48 27.25 14.28
C ASP A 253 -6.32 28.08 13.72
N GLN A 254 -5.08 27.61 13.85
CA GLN A 254 -3.88 28.36 13.46
C GLN A 254 -3.23 27.81 12.18
N GLY A 255 -2.77 28.70 11.30
CA GLY A 255 -2.13 28.37 10.02
C GLY A 255 -3.02 28.71 8.83
N ILE A 256 -2.73 28.10 7.68
CA ILE A 256 -3.44 28.31 6.41
C ILE A 256 -3.96 26.97 5.89
N ASP A 257 -5.11 27.00 5.21
CA ASP A 257 -5.79 25.84 4.63
C ASP A 257 -5.46 25.70 3.12
N VAL A 258 -4.18 25.46 2.82
CA VAL A 258 -3.69 25.20 1.44
C VAL A 258 -3.38 23.72 1.25
N GLY A 259 -2.75 23.11 2.25
CA GLY A 259 -2.50 21.68 2.36
C GLY A 259 -3.40 21.03 3.41
N PRO A 260 -3.33 19.70 3.57
CA PRO A 260 -4.19 18.98 4.51
C PRO A 260 -4.09 19.51 5.94
N VAL A 261 -5.23 19.62 6.62
CA VAL A 261 -5.30 19.95 8.04
C VAL A 261 -4.58 18.87 8.88
N LEU A 262 -3.67 19.30 9.75
CA LEU A 262 -2.79 18.42 10.52
C LEU A 262 -3.18 18.24 11.99
N THR A 263 -4.30 18.83 12.44
CA THR A 263 -4.77 18.73 13.84
C THR A 263 -4.78 17.30 14.36
N GLU A 264 -5.30 16.36 13.56
CA GLU A 264 -5.44 14.94 13.94
C GLU A 264 -4.35 14.05 13.34
N ILE A 265 -3.26 14.62 12.81
CA ILE A 265 -2.28 13.83 12.04
C ILE A 265 -1.59 12.77 12.90
N GLY A 266 -1.39 13.04 14.19
CA GLY A 266 -0.80 12.09 15.14
C GLY A 266 -1.62 10.81 15.36
N SER A 267 -2.94 10.87 15.11
CA SER A 267 -3.85 9.72 15.18
C SER A 267 -3.93 8.97 13.85
N LYS A 268 -3.53 9.61 12.74
CA LYS A 268 -3.64 9.07 11.37
C LYS A 268 -2.36 8.39 10.90
N LEU A 269 -1.20 8.96 11.22
CA LEU A 269 0.09 8.45 10.75
C LEU A 269 0.93 7.95 11.93
N PRO A 270 1.57 6.77 11.79
CA PRO A 270 2.56 6.33 12.76
C PRO A 270 3.77 7.27 12.76
N LYS A 271 4.54 7.25 13.85
CA LYS A 271 5.65 8.19 14.10
C LYS A 271 6.72 8.14 13.01
N GLU A 272 6.97 6.95 12.47
CA GLU A 272 7.91 6.70 11.37
C GLU A 272 7.49 7.47 10.11
N GLU A 273 6.20 7.43 9.77
CA GLU A 273 5.65 8.12 8.60
C GLU A 273 5.60 9.64 8.81
N LEU A 274 5.33 10.11 10.03
CA LEU A 274 5.43 11.53 10.37
C LEU A 274 6.85 12.07 10.17
N TYR A 275 7.87 11.35 10.62
CA TYR A 275 9.26 11.76 10.37
C TYR A 275 9.58 11.77 8.88
N ALA A 276 9.12 10.78 8.11
CA ALA A 276 9.36 10.74 6.68
C ALA A 276 8.72 11.95 5.97
N ALA A 277 7.47 12.28 6.33
CA ALA A 277 6.76 13.44 5.79
C ALA A 277 7.38 14.79 6.21
N ILE A 278 7.96 14.89 7.40
CA ILE A 278 8.66 16.12 7.83
C ILE A 278 9.99 16.30 7.09
N LEU A 279 10.73 15.21 6.89
CA LEU A 279 12.06 15.24 6.28
C LEU A 279 12.02 15.39 4.76
N ASP A 280 10.94 14.93 4.13
CA ASP A 280 10.66 15.16 2.71
C ASP A 280 9.15 15.37 2.51
N PRO A 281 8.66 16.61 2.73
CA PRO A 281 7.24 16.91 2.60
C PRO A 281 6.74 16.80 1.16
N SER A 282 7.64 16.82 0.18
CA SER A 282 7.31 16.64 -1.24
C SER A 282 7.42 15.19 -1.71
N ALA A 283 7.86 14.27 -0.83
CA ALA A 283 8.01 12.86 -1.16
C ALA A 283 6.68 12.26 -1.61
N GLY A 284 5.62 12.55 -0.86
CA GLY A 284 4.27 12.08 -1.15
C GLY A 284 3.26 13.18 -0.84
N ILE A 285 2.37 13.44 -1.79
CA ILE A 285 1.32 14.45 -1.65
C ILE A 285 0.03 13.72 -1.30
N SER A 286 -0.68 14.22 -0.27
CA SER A 286 -2.00 13.67 0.07
C SER A 286 -2.93 13.77 -1.12
N PHE A 287 -3.65 12.69 -1.42
CA PHE A 287 -4.59 12.68 -2.54
C PHE A 287 -5.60 13.82 -2.42
N GLY A 288 -5.81 14.55 -3.52
CA GLY A 288 -6.66 15.74 -3.57
C GLY A 288 -5.96 17.06 -3.22
N TYR A 289 -4.66 17.03 -2.90
CA TYR A 289 -3.83 18.22 -2.68
C TYR A 289 -2.68 18.33 -3.69
N GLU A 290 -2.83 17.67 -4.85
CA GLU A 290 -1.89 17.79 -5.95
C GLU A 290 -1.87 19.23 -6.47
N ALA A 291 -0.69 19.82 -6.65
CA ALA A 291 -0.55 21.14 -7.25
C ALA A 291 -0.78 21.04 -8.77
N TRP A 292 -1.62 21.91 -9.31
CA TRP A 292 -1.91 21.98 -10.74
C TRP A 292 -1.28 23.24 -11.33
N LEU A 293 -0.43 23.08 -12.33
CA LEU A 293 -0.01 24.19 -13.17
C LEU A 293 -0.90 24.21 -14.41
N VAL A 294 -1.75 25.22 -14.53
CA VAL A 294 -2.63 25.40 -15.69
C VAL A 294 -1.99 26.40 -16.64
N THR A 295 -1.54 25.92 -17.79
CA THR A 295 -1.10 26.79 -18.90
C THR A 295 -2.30 27.19 -19.75
N MET A 296 -2.59 28.48 -19.78
CA MET A 296 -3.64 29.08 -20.60
C MET A 296 -3.19 29.21 -22.07
N LYS A 297 -4.16 29.33 -22.99
CA LYS A 297 -3.89 29.41 -24.44
C LYS A 297 -3.08 30.64 -24.87
N ASP A 298 -3.10 31.69 -24.07
CA ASP A 298 -2.35 32.93 -24.25
C ASP A 298 -0.91 32.84 -23.72
N GLY A 299 -0.50 31.68 -23.18
CA GLY A 299 0.82 31.44 -22.60
C GLY A 299 0.93 31.81 -21.12
N ASN A 300 -0.13 32.35 -20.50
CA ASN A 300 -0.16 32.60 -19.07
C ASN A 300 -0.24 31.29 -18.27
N VAL A 301 0.26 31.31 -17.04
CA VAL A 301 0.19 30.16 -16.13
C VAL A 301 -0.50 30.53 -14.83
N ALA A 302 -1.35 29.63 -14.34
CA ALA A 302 -1.98 29.70 -13.02
C ALA A 302 -1.59 28.47 -12.19
N PHE A 303 -1.46 28.64 -10.88
CA PHE A 303 -1.21 27.60 -9.89
C PHE A 303 -2.43 27.38 -9.01
#